data_AF-A0A1H1TKY1-F1
#
_entry.id   AF-A0A1H1TKY1-F1
#
_cell.length_a   1.000
_cell.length_b   1.000
_cell.length_c   1.000
_cell.angle_alpha   90.00
_cell.angle_beta   90.00
_cell.angle_gamma   90.00
#
_symmetry.space_group_name_H-M   'P 1'
#
loop_
_entity.id
_entity.type
_entity.pdbx_description
1 polymer ?
#
loop_
_entity_poly.entity_id
_entity_poly.type
_entity_poly.pdbx_seq_one_letter_code
_entity_poly.pdbx_strand_id
1 'polypeptide(L)'
;MSWSWVPPREGEGGPSPALRRAVTVLGVLFTAVIALSYVVSAQDRATRACAIDAPAGAEVSAEWQWWPPGHACVYDQETTQV
;
A
#
# COMPACT_ATOMS: atom_id res chain seq x y z
N MET A 1 47.04 19.89 -13.52
CA MET A 1 47.12 20.30 -12.10
C MET A 1 45.74 20.80 -11.69
N SER A 2 44.98 19.98 -10.98
CA SER A 2 43.61 20.29 -10.53
C SER A 2 43.65 21.02 -9.19
N TRP A 3 42.86 22.09 -9.09
CA TRP A 3 42.76 22.99 -7.93
C TRP A 3 42.04 22.28 -6.77
N SER A 4 42.81 21.65 -5.87
CA SER A 4 42.26 20.88 -4.73
C SER A 4 42.28 21.62 -3.38
N TRP A 5 42.58 22.92 -3.36
CA TRP A 5 42.82 23.66 -2.11
C TRP A 5 41.72 24.65 -1.72
N VAL A 6 40.65 24.78 -2.51
CA VAL A 6 39.54 25.66 -2.14
C VAL A 6 38.71 24.94 -1.09
N PRO A 7 38.72 25.36 0.19
CA PRO A 7 37.81 24.80 1.18
C PRO A 7 36.37 25.12 0.73
N PRO A 8 35.42 24.17 0.88
CA PRO A 8 34.03 24.45 0.55
C PRO A 8 33.59 25.69 1.32
N ARG A 9 33.02 26.68 0.63
CA ARG A 9 32.46 27.87 1.26
C ARG A 9 31.40 27.44 2.27
N GLU A 10 31.31 28.13 3.41
CA GLU A 10 30.18 27.93 4.32
C GLU A 10 28.87 28.18 3.56
N GLY A 11 28.09 27.12 3.34
CA GLY A 11 26.89 27.13 2.50
C GLY A 11 26.95 26.30 1.22
N GLU A 12 28.13 25.84 0.78
CA GLU A 12 28.29 24.85 -0.31
C GLU A 12 28.06 23.39 0.19
N GLY A 13 27.47 23.24 1.37
CA GLY A 13 27.07 21.95 1.94
C GLY A 13 25.70 21.54 1.42
N GLY A 14 25.60 20.34 0.85
CA GLY A 14 24.33 19.74 0.44
C GLY A 14 23.28 19.69 1.58
N PRO A 15 22.04 19.28 1.28
CA PRO A 15 20.89 19.44 2.19
C PRO A 15 21.20 19.00 3.61
N SER A 16 20.75 19.79 4.59
CA SER A 16 21.02 19.55 6.02
C SER A 16 20.57 18.13 6.42
N PRO A 17 21.22 17.48 7.42
CA PRO A 17 20.82 16.14 7.86
C PRO A 17 19.34 16.06 8.28
N ALA A 18 18.81 17.14 8.85
CA ALA A 18 17.40 17.26 9.21
C ALA A 18 16.49 17.26 7.96
N LEU A 19 16.84 18.04 6.93
CA LEU A 19 16.10 18.07 5.67
C LEU A 19 16.13 16.71 4.96
N ARG A 20 17.29 16.04 4.93
CA ARG A 20 17.39 14.68 4.35
C ARG A 20 16.45 13.71 5.06
N ARG A 21 16.45 13.70 6.40
CA ARG A 21 15.55 12.86 7.20
C ARG A 21 14.08 13.19 6.91
N ALA A 22 13.72 14.47 6.86
CA ALA A 22 12.35 14.88 6.57
C ALA A 22 11.89 14.38 5.19
N VAL A 23 12.73 14.52 4.16
CA VAL A 23 12.45 14.01 2.80
C VAL A 23 12.34 12.49 2.79
N THR A 24 13.21 11.77 3.50
CA THR A 24 13.13 10.31 3.60
C THR A 24 11.83 9.87 4.27
N VAL A 25 11.46 10.48 5.41
CA VAL A 25 10.21 10.17 6.12
C VAL A 25 9.02 10.46 5.23
N LEU A 26 8.99 11.62 4.56
CA LEU A 26 7.93 11.98 3.64
C LEU A 26 7.83 10.97 2.49
N GLY A 27 8.95 10.56 1.92
CA GLY A 27 9.02 9.54 0.87
C GLY A 27 8.44 8.21 1.34
N VAL A 28 8.83 7.74 2.53
CA VAL A 28 8.31 6.49 3.13
C VAL A 28 6.80 6.59 3.36
N LEU A 29 6.32 7.69 3.92
CA LEU A 29 4.88 7.90 4.16
C LEU A 29 4.09 7.93 2.86
N PHE A 30 4.60 8.64 1.84
CA PHE A 30 3.96 8.70 0.53
C PHE A 30 3.90 7.32 -0.14
N THR A 31 5.00 6.56 -0.10
CA THR A 31 5.02 5.18 -0.59
C THR A 31 4.07 4.27 0.18
N ALA A 32 3.99 4.43 1.51
CA ALA A 32 3.06 3.67 2.33
C ALA A 32 1.59 3.95 1.97
N VAL A 33 1.23 5.22 1.77
CA VAL A 33 -0.12 5.61 1.32
C VAL A 33 -0.44 4.99 -0.05
N ILE A 34 0.48 5.07 -1.01
CA ILE A 34 0.28 4.45 -2.33
C ILE A 34 0.09 2.93 -2.21
N ALA A 35 0.93 2.26 -1.41
CA ALA A 35 0.83 0.82 -1.20
C ALA A 35 -0.52 0.44 -0.58
N LEU A 36 -0.96 1.18 0.44
CA LEU A 36 -2.28 1.00 1.07
C LEU A 36 -3.42 1.17 0.06
N SER A 37 -3.41 2.25 -0.74
CA SER A 37 -4.42 2.48 -1.77
C SER A 37 -4.47 1.35 -2.81
N TYR A 38 -3.31 0.82 -3.18
CA TYR A 38 -3.23 -0.32 -4.09
C TYR A 38 -3.83 -1.59 -3.49
N VAL A 39 -3.52 -1.89 -2.22
CA VAL A 39 -4.06 -3.05 -1.50
C VAL A 39 -5.58 -2.95 -1.38
N VAL A 40 -6.12 -1.79 -0.98
CA VAL A 40 -7.58 -1.57 -0.90
C VAL A 40 -8.23 -1.78 -2.28
N SER A 41 -7.65 -1.21 -3.33
CA SER A 41 -8.17 -1.36 -4.69
C SER A 41 -8.07 -2.79 -5.22
N ALA A 42 -7.10 -3.58 -4.77
CA ALA A 42 -6.96 -4.99 -5.11
C ALA A 42 -8.04 -5.82 -4.40
N GLN A 43 -8.27 -5.54 -3.12
CA GLN A 43 -9.31 -6.19 -2.32
C GLN A 43 -10.70 -5.93 -2.89
N ASP A 44 -11.03 -4.68 -3.25
CA ASP A 44 -12.31 -4.35 -3.87
C ASP A 44 -12.55 -5.11 -5.18
N ARG A 45 -11.50 -5.27 -5.99
CA ARG A 45 -11.56 -6.06 -7.23
C ARG A 45 -11.81 -7.53 -6.95
N ALA A 46 -11.15 -8.10 -5.95
CA ALA A 46 -11.35 -9.48 -5.54
C ALA A 46 -12.76 -9.72 -5.00
N THR A 47 -13.27 -8.85 -4.13
CA THR A 47 -14.63 -8.94 -3.60
C THR A 47 -15.68 -8.83 -4.70
N ARG A 48 -15.52 -7.90 -5.65
CA ARG A 48 -16.42 -7.79 -6.81
C ARG A 48 -16.41 -9.04 -7.69
N ALA A 49 -15.26 -9.68 -7.86
CA ALA A 49 -15.19 -10.95 -8.58
C ALA A 49 -15.95 -12.05 -7.84
N CYS A 50 -15.78 -12.16 -6.53
CA CYS A 50 -16.52 -13.12 -5.69
C CYS A 50 -18.03 -12.87 -5.66
N ALA A 51 -18.45 -11.60 -5.78
CA ALA A 51 -19.86 -11.21 -5.75
C ALA A 51 -20.66 -11.65 -6.98
N ILE A 52 -19.99 -12.00 -8.10
CA ILE A 52 -20.65 -12.49 -9.32
C ILE A 52 -21.41 -13.80 -9.05
N ASP A 53 -20.83 -14.67 -8.23
CA ASP A 53 -21.36 -15.99 -7.89
C ASP A 53 -22.05 -16.02 -6.51
N ALA A 54 -22.18 -14.85 -5.85
CA ALA A 54 -22.71 -14.78 -4.50
C ALA A 54 -24.22 -15.05 -4.46
N PRO A 55 -24.69 -15.83 -3.48
CA PRO A 55 -26.12 -15.99 -3.24
C PRO A 55 -26.76 -14.66 -2.81
N ALA A 56 -28.04 -14.47 -3.18
CA ALA A 56 -28.74 -13.21 -2.92
C ALA A 56 -28.81 -12.89 -1.42
N GLY A 57 -28.34 -11.69 -1.05
CA GLY A 57 -28.34 -11.21 0.32
C GLY A 57 -27.16 -11.68 1.18
N ALA A 58 -26.22 -12.46 0.63
CA ALA A 58 -25.02 -12.85 1.37
C ALA A 58 -23.99 -11.72 1.43
N GLU A 59 -23.34 -11.57 2.58
CA GLU A 59 -22.15 -10.73 2.70
C GLU A 59 -20.97 -11.44 2.05
N VAL A 60 -20.24 -10.72 1.20
CA VAL A 60 -19.14 -11.28 0.40
C VAL A 60 -17.82 -10.72 0.92
N SER A 61 -16.92 -11.60 1.31
CA SER A 61 -15.54 -11.24 1.62
C SER A 61 -14.56 -12.08 0.79
N ALA A 62 -13.41 -11.47 0.46
CA ALA A 62 -12.37 -12.08 -0.36
C ALA A 62 -11.09 -12.23 0.47
N GLU A 63 -10.86 -13.39 1.06
CA GLU A 63 -9.68 -13.62 1.90
C GLU A 63 -8.48 -14.03 1.08
N TRP A 64 -7.33 -13.41 1.35
CA TRP A 64 -6.10 -13.80 0.67
C TRP A 64 -5.66 -15.20 1.12
N GLN A 65 -5.44 -16.09 0.17
CA GLN A 65 -4.89 -17.42 0.40
C GLN A 65 -3.57 -17.59 -0.35
N TRP A 66 -2.58 -18.14 0.35
CA TRP A 66 -1.27 -18.39 -0.24
C TRP A 66 -1.24 -19.65 -1.11
N TRP A 67 -2.19 -20.60 -0.91
CA TRP A 67 -2.29 -21.84 -1.68
C TRP A 67 -3.75 -22.31 -1.91
N PRO A 68 -4.18 -22.52 -3.17
CA PRO A 68 -3.59 -21.97 -4.39
C PRO A 68 -3.54 -20.43 -4.29
N PRO A 69 -2.50 -19.76 -4.83
CA PRO A 69 -2.36 -18.31 -4.67
C PRO A 69 -3.55 -17.59 -5.29
N GLY A 70 -4.27 -16.81 -4.48
CA GLY A 70 -5.48 -16.12 -4.92
C GLY A 70 -6.32 -15.58 -3.77
N HIS A 71 -7.59 -15.31 -4.04
CA HIS A 71 -8.58 -14.95 -3.03
C HIS A 71 -9.62 -16.07 -2.89
N ALA A 72 -9.86 -16.50 -1.66
CA ALA A 72 -10.97 -17.35 -1.30
C ALA A 72 -12.23 -16.48 -1.17
N CYS A 73 -13.32 -16.87 -1.83
CA CYS A 73 -14.61 -16.21 -1.63
C CYS A 73 -15.29 -16.82 -0.41
N VAL A 74 -15.51 -16.00 0.61
CA VAL A 74 -16.26 -16.36 1.81
C VAL A 74 -17.60 -15.65 1.75
N TYR A 75 -18.67 -16.42 1.97
CA TYR A 75 -20.04 -15.94 1.92
C TYR A 75 -20.67 -16.15 3.28
N ASP A 76 -20.85 -15.07 4.03
CA ASP A 76 -21.58 -15.13 5.28
C ASP A 76 -23.07 -15.02 4.95
N GLN A 77 -23.82 -16.07 5.29
CA GLN A 77 -25.27 -16.02 5.28
C GLN A 77 -25.70 -15.63 6.68
N GLU A 78 -26.26 -14.44 6.83
CA GLU A 78 -27.12 -14.15 7.96
C GLU A 78 -28.32 -15.11 7.81
N THR A 79 -28.24 -16.27 8.47
CA THR A 79 -29.37 -17.20 8.55
C THR A 79 -30.43 -16.49 9.37
N THR A 80 -31.29 -15.72 8.70
CA THR A 80 -32.58 -15.31 9.23
C THR A 80 -33.37 -16.61 9.45
N GLN A 81 -33.19 -17.20 10.62
CA GLN A 81 -33.95 -18.32 11.10
C GLN A 81 -35.40 -17.83 11.22
N VAL A 82 -36.25 -18.39 10.35
CA VAL A 82 -37.69 -18.08 10.19
C VAL A 82 -38.43 -18.14 11.51
#